data_AF-A0A3C1M9L0-F1
#
_entry.id   AF-A0A3C1M9L0-F1
#
_cell.length_a   1.000
_cell.length_b   1.000
_cell.length_c   1.000
_cell.angle_alpha   90.00
_cell.angle_beta   90.00
_cell.angle_gamma   90.00
#
_symmetry.space_group_name_H-M   'P 1'
#
loop_
_entity.id
_entity.type
_entity.pdbx_description
1 polymer ?
#
loop_
_entity_poly.entity_id
_entity_poly.type
_entity_poly.pdbx_seq_one_letter_code
_entity_poly.pdbx_strand_id
1 'polypeptide(L)'
;MTNLRVAASLLLAVLLFIPATSAWSQDPLPIEPDLNSRLDELYDHEARLFIMLYSLHGDGKVDYITGRLVQEYTRSNYGNPVYYTEPYPLFYWWDHTMFNDPDQDGVNGNERVYQENIEFDIARYKPCLFNGQPC
;
A
#
# COMPACT_ATOMS: atom_id res chain seq x y z
N MET A 1 22.16 41.76 29.71
CA MET A 1 22.19 40.28 29.69
C MET A 1 20.89 39.63 30.16
N THR A 2 19.99 40.33 30.84
CA THR A 2 18.71 39.82 31.37
C THR A 2 17.63 39.61 30.29
N ASN A 3 17.50 40.51 29.31
CA ASN A 3 16.45 40.43 28.28
C ASN A 3 16.59 39.23 27.34
N LEU A 4 17.82 38.78 27.07
CA LEU A 4 18.08 37.63 26.19
C LEU A 4 17.62 36.31 26.83
N ARG A 5 17.77 36.19 28.16
CA ARG A 5 17.34 35.00 28.91
C ARG A 5 15.82 34.92 29.00
N VAL A 6 15.15 36.05 29.20
CA VAL A 6 13.68 36.12 29.24
C VAL A 6 13.09 35.80 27.86
N ALA A 7 13.68 36.32 26.79
CA ALA A 7 13.27 36.00 25.43
C ALA A 7 13.45 34.51 25.10
N ALA A 8 14.58 33.91 25.50
CA ALA A 8 14.83 32.49 25.30
C ALA A 8 13.83 31.60 26.07
N SER A 9 13.47 31.97 27.31
CA SER A 9 12.47 31.23 28.09
C SER A 9 11.06 31.31 27.50
N LEU A 10 10.68 32.48 26.97
CA LEU A 10 9.40 32.66 26.28
C LEU A 10 9.34 31.83 24.98
N LEU A 11 10.43 31.81 24.22
CA LEU A 11 10.52 31.03 22.98
C LEU A 11 10.43 29.52 23.24
N LEU A 12 11.10 29.04 24.30
CA LEU A 12 11.05 27.65 24.73
C LEU A 12 9.65 27.26 25.23
N ALA A 13 8.96 28.16 25.95
CA ALA A 13 7.58 27.93 26.38
C ALA A 13 6.62 27.83 25.19
N VAL A 14 6.78 28.66 24.16
CA VAL A 14 5.95 28.60 22.94
C VAL A 14 6.18 27.31 22.15
N LEU A 15 7.43 26.83 22.06
CA LEU A 15 7.75 25.56 21.40
C LEU A 15 7.13 24.34 22.09
N LEU A 16 6.91 24.40 23.40
CA LEU A 16 6.24 23.33 24.17
C LEU A 16 4.71 23.31 24.01
N PHE A 17 4.12 24.40 23.51
CA PHE A 17 2.68 24.49 23.22
C PHE A 17 2.34 24.20 21.74
N ILE A 18 3.33 23.87 20.91
CA ILE A 18 3.04 23.35 19.58
C ILE A 18 2.48 21.94 19.80
N PRO A 19 1.18 21.69 19.51
CA PRO A 19 0.68 20.34 19.54
C PRO A 19 1.56 19.53 18.59
N ALA A 20 2.18 18.47 19.11
CA ALA A 20 2.73 17.45 18.25
C ALA A 20 1.56 16.90 17.46
N THR A 21 1.35 17.41 16.25
CA THR A 21 0.49 16.75 15.28
C THR A 21 1.20 15.46 14.98
N SER A 22 0.86 14.41 15.74
CA SER A 22 1.02 13.07 15.26
C SER A 22 0.20 13.03 13.97
N ALA A 23 0.88 13.16 12.84
CA ALA A 23 0.34 12.76 11.55
C ALA A 23 0.26 11.22 11.56
N TRP A 24 -0.51 10.69 12.52
CA TRP A 24 -0.98 9.33 12.48
C TRP A 24 -2.12 9.37 11.49
N SER A 25 -1.96 8.67 10.37
CA SER A 25 -3.06 8.38 9.46
C SER A 25 -4.13 7.67 10.30
N GLN A 26 -5.13 8.43 10.75
CA GLN A 26 -6.25 7.95 11.56
C GLN A 26 -7.38 7.45 10.68
N ASP A 27 -7.23 7.57 9.36
CA ASP A 27 -8.27 7.11 8.47
C ASP A 27 -8.21 5.58 8.44
N PRO A 28 -9.36 4.91 8.69
CA PRO A 28 -9.41 3.46 8.66
C PRO A 28 -9.07 2.98 7.26
N LEU A 29 -8.35 1.85 7.16
CA LEU A 29 -8.08 1.18 5.90
C LEU A 29 -9.39 1.03 5.11
N PRO A 30 -9.50 1.57 3.89
CA PRO A 30 -10.69 1.43 3.08
C PRO A 30 -10.94 -0.03 2.72
N ILE A 31 -12.21 -0.39 2.59
CA ILE A 31 -12.60 -1.70 2.07
C ILE A 31 -11.99 -1.93 0.68
N GLU A 32 -11.67 -3.19 0.37
CA GLU A 32 -11.14 -3.55 -0.93
C GLU A 32 -12.09 -3.07 -2.04
N PRO A 33 -11.58 -2.29 -3.00
CA PRO A 33 -12.40 -1.68 -4.03
C PRO A 33 -12.80 -2.68 -5.12
N ASP A 34 -13.81 -2.31 -5.91
CA ASP A 34 -14.28 -3.14 -7.01
C ASP A 34 -13.31 -3.18 -8.20
N LEU A 35 -13.52 -4.13 -9.13
CA LEU A 35 -12.64 -4.32 -10.28
C LEU A 35 -12.64 -3.15 -11.28
N ASN A 36 -13.60 -2.23 -11.24
CA ASN A 36 -13.66 -1.09 -12.16
C ASN A 36 -12.66 0.01 -11.79
N SER A 37 -12.22 0.09 -10.53
CA SER A 37 -11.15 1.01 -10.11
C SER A 37 -9.75 0.44 -10.30
N ARG A 38 -9.65 -0.81 -10.75
CA ARG A 38 -8.38 -1.50 -10.99
C ARG A 38 -7.71 -0.94 -12.24
N LEU A 39 -6.49 -0.46 -12.07
CA LEU A 39 -5.66 0.07 -13.14
C LEU A 39 -4.80 -1.01 -13.81
N ASP A 40 -4.24 -1.92 -13.02
CA ASP A 40 -3.32 -2.94 -13.51
C ASP A 40 -3.27 -4.16 -12.56
N GLU A 41 -2.68 -5.24 -13.05
CA GLU A 41 -2.40 -6.45 -12.28
C GLU A 41 -0.99 -6.97 -12.57
N LEU A 42 -0.28 -7.36 -11.52
CA LEU A 42 1.08 -7.90 -11.61
C LEU A 42 1.13 -9.28 -10.97
N TYR A 43 1.94 -10.16 -11.53
CA TYR A 43 2.17 -11.47 -10.97
C TYR A 43 3.66 -11.68 -10.68
N ASP A 44 3.96 -11.87 -9.40
CA ASP A 44 5.27 -12.32 -8.94
C ASP A 44 5.28 -13.84 -8.86
N HIS A 45 6.04 -14.48 -9.75
CA HIS A 45 6.17 -15.93 -9.78
C HIS A 45 6.97 -16.48 -8.60
N GLU A 46 7.98 -15.76 -8.12
CA GLU A 46 8.84 -16.23 -7.03
C GLU A 46 8.11 -16.21 -5.70
N ALA A 47 7.37 -15.12 -5.43
CA ALA A 47 6.56 -14.98 -4.22
C ALA A 47 5.17 -15.62 -4.34
N ARG A 48 4.78 -16.10 -5.53
CA ARG A 48 3.41 -16.55 -5.86
C ARG A 48 2.36 -15.51 -5.48
N LEU A 49 2.64 -14.25 -5.77
CA LEU A 49 1.81 -13.13 -5.36
C LEU A 49 1.13 -12.50 -6.57
N PHE A 50 -0.19 -12.37 -6.49
CA PHE A 50 -0.99 -11.61 -7.43
C PHE A 50 -1.29 -10.24 -6.84
N ILE A 51 -0.74 -9.20 -7.45
CA ILE A 51 -0.79 -7.83 -6.97
C ILE A 51 -1.79 -7.07 -7.83
N MET A 52 -2.77 -6.42 -7.22
CA MET A 52 -3.75 -5.59 -7.91
C MET A 52 -3.56 -4.13 -7.52
N LEU A 53 -3.50 -3.26 -8.54
CA LEU A 53 -3.27 -1.83 -8.38
C LEU A 53 -4.56 -1.08 -8.69
N TYR A 54 -5.01 -0.24 -7.77
CA TYR A 54 -6.27 0.49 -7.86
C TYR A 54 -6.07 2.01 -7.77
N SER A 55 -7.03 2.74 -8.34
CA SER A 55 -7.20 4.18 -8.17
C SER A 55 -8.55 4.46 -7.55
N LEU A 56 -8.59 4.67 -6.24
CA LEU A 56 -9.81 4.98 -5.50
C LEU A 56 -10.39 6.33 -5.94
N HIS A 57 -9.54 7.28 -6.30
CA HIS A 57 -9.96 8.60 -6.78
C HIS A 57 -10.33 8.62 -8.28
N GLY A 58 -10.01 7.56 -9.03
CA GLY A 58 -10.27 7.48 -10.46
C GLY A 58 -9.46 8.46 -11.31
N ASP A 59 -8.34 8.96 -10.79
CA ASP A 59 -7.45 9.91 -11.48
C ASP A 59 -6.34 9.20 -12.29
N GLY A 60 -6.35 7.86 -12.31
CA GLY A 60 -5.36 7.04 -13.00
C GLY A 60 -4.06 6.87 -12.24
N LYS A 61 -3.98 7.32 -10.98
CA LYS A 61 -2.85 7.05 -10.08
C LYS A 61 -3.17 5.92 -9.13
N VAL A 62 -2.14 5.11 -8.87
CA VAL A 62 -2.25 4.02 -7.89
C VAL A 62 -2.20 4.63 -6.49
N ASP A 63 -3.26 4.44 -5.73
CA ASP A 63 -3.39 4.89 -4.34
C ASP A 63 -3.81 3.76 -3.39
N TYR A 64 -4.16 2.59 -3.91
CA TYR A 64 -4.52 1.40 -3.15
C TYR A 64 -4.02 0.14 -3.86
N ILE A 65 -3.41 -0.77 -3.10
CA ILE A 65 -2.81 -2.01 -3.62
C ILE A 65 -3.18 -3.18 -2.73
N THR A 66 -3.47 -4.32 -3.34
CA THR A 66 -3.64 -5.59 -2.63
C THR A 66 -2.68 -6.64 -3.15
N GLY A 67 -2.21 -7.54 -2.28
CA GLY A 67 -1.42 -8.70 -2.66
C GLY A 67 -2.07 -9.99 -2.19
N ARG A 68 -2.41 -10.89 -3.11
CA ARG A 68 -3.06 -12.18 -2.84
C ARG A 68 -2.14 -13.34 -3.17
N LEU A 69 -2.19 -14.40 -2.37
CA LEU A 69 -1.47 -15.63 -2.69
C LEU A 69 -2.14 -16.32 -3.89
N VAL A 70 -1.33 -16.83 -4.82
CA VAL A 70 -1.78 -17.66 -5.94
C VAL A 70 -1.69 -19.12 -5.54
N GLN A 71 -2.84 -19.81 -5.46
CA GLN A 71 -2.92 -21.24 -5.21
C GLN A 71 -2.52 -22.06 -6.44
N GLU A 72 -3.06 -21.70 -7.60
CA GLU A 72 -2.83 -22.40 -8.86
C GLU A 72 -2.71 -21.40 -10.00
N TYR A 73 -1.90 -21.74 -11.00
CA TYR A 73 -1.85 -21.00 -12.25
C TYR A 73 -2.02 -21.97 -13.41
N THR A 74 -2.80 -21.56 -14.40
CA THR A 74 -3.02 -22.32 -15.63
C THR A 74 -2.93 -21.40 -16.84
N ARG A 75 -3.04 -21.98 -18.03
CA ARG A 75 -3.18 -21.23 -19.28
C ARG A 75 -4.57 -21.48 -19.84
N SER A 76 -5.21 -20.41 -20.27
CA SER A 76 -6.44 -20.49 -21.04
C SER A 76 -6.20 -21.17 -22.40
N ASN A 77 -7.28 -21.51 -23.10
CA ASN A 77 -7.23 -22.07 -24.46
C ASN A 77 -6.48 -21.17 -25.47
N TYR A 78 -6.37 -19.88 -25.19
CA TYR A 78 -5.66 -18.90 -26.02
C TYR A 78 -4.22 -18.63 -25.54
N GLY A 79 -3.73 -19.38 -24.54
CA GLY A 79 -2.39 -19.24 -23.99
C GLY A 79 -2.23 -18.13 -22.94
N ASN A 80 -3.28 -17.34 -22.67
CA ASN A 80 -3.25 -16.32 -21.62
C ASN A 80 -3.14 -16.96 -20.24
N PRO A 81 -2.32 -16.41 -19.33
CA PRO A 81 -2.24 -16.90 -17.96
C PRO A 81 -3.58 -16.67 -17.23
N VAL A 82 -3.94 -17.63 -16.37
CA VAL A 82 -5.09 -17.56 -15.47
C VAL A 82 -4.60 -17.92 -14.07
N TYR A 83 -4.83 -17.03 -13.11
CA TYR A 83 -4.39 -17.20 -11.73
C TYR A 83 -5.60 -17.46 -10.83
N TYR A 84 -5.52 -18.51 -10.03
CA TYR A 84 -6.47 -18.79 -8.96
C TYR A 84 -5.86 -18.33 -7.66
N THR A 85 -6.46 -17.28 -7.09
CA THR A 85 -5.98 -16.62 -5.88
C THR A 85 -6.79 -17.00 -4.65
N GLU A 86 -6.20 -16.80 -3.48
CA GLU A 86 -6.95 -16.78 -2.22
C GLU A 86 -8.04 -15.68 -2.26
N PRO A 87 -9.17 -15.90 -1.56
CA PRO A 87 -10.31 -14.98 -1.57
C PRO A 87 -10.03 -13.65 -0.86
N TYR A 88 -9.00 -13.58 -0.02
CA TYR A 88 -8.62 -12.38 0.70
C TYR A 88 -7.12 -12.04 0.53
N PRO A 89 -6.75 -10.75 0.52
CA PRO A 89 -5.36 -10.32 0.48
C PRO A 89 -4.54 -10.72 1.70
N LEU A 90 -3.24 -10.92 1.49
CA LEU A 90 -2.23 -11.05 2.56
C LEU A 90 -1.85 -9.69 3.15
N PHE A 91 -1.90 -8.66 2.31
CA PHE A 91 -1.55 -7.31 2.68
C PHE A 91 -2.30 -6.29 1.82
N TYR A 92 -2.35 -5.08 2.37
CA TYR A 92 -2.84 -3.87 1.73
C TYR A 92 -1.76 -2.82 1.77
N TRP A 93 -1.66 -2.00 0.73
CA TRP A 93 -0.93 -0.74 0.79
C TRP A 93 -1.88 0.38 0.43
N TRP A 94 -2.01 1.36 1.31
CA TRP A 94 -2.88 2.51 1.15
C TRP A 94 -2.31 3.70 1.92
N ASP A 95 -2.41 4.89 1.33
CA ASP A 95 -1.90 6.14 1.91
C ASP A 95 -0.47 5.99 2.48
N HIS A 96 0.44 5.46 1.67
CA HIS A 96 1.84 5.25 2.02
C HIS A 96 2.05 4.33 3.24
N THR A 97 1.05 3.52 3.59
CA THR A 97 1.07 2.62 4.73
C THR A 97 0.76 1.19 4.28
N MET A 98 1.61 0.26 4.70
CA MET A 98 1.45 -1.17 4.50
C MET A 98 0.73 -1.78 5.70
N PHE A 99 -0.33 -2.52 5.43
CA PHE A 99 -1.09 -3.28 6.42
C PHE A 99 -0.98 -4.77 6.10
N ASN A 100 -0.75 -5.58 7.13
CA ASN A 100 -0.88 -7.03 7.06
C ASN A 100 -2.29 -7.42 7.54
N ASP A 101 -2.93 -8.31 6.78
CA ASP A 101 -4.12 -9.04 7.25
C ASP A 101 -3.65 -10.39 7.83
N PRO A 102 -3.63 -10.55 9.17
CA PRO A 102 -3.16 -11.76 9.81
C PRO A 102 -4.13 -12.93 9.67
N ASP A 103 -5.44 -12.65 9.59
CA ASP A 103 -6.49 -13.67 9.59
C ASP A 103 -6.98 -13.99 8.16
N GLN A 104 -6.56 -13.18 7.17
CA GLN A 104 -6.94 -13.30 5.76
C GLN A 104 -8.45 -13.36 5.59
N ASP A 105 -9.15 -12.44 6.25
CA ASP A 105 -10.60 -12.33 6.23
C ASP A 105 -11.08 -11.00 5.62
N GLY A 106 -10.14 -10.23 5.08
CA GLY A 106 -10.39 -8.97 4.41
C GLY A 106 -10.68 -7.84 5.39
N VAL A 107 -10.70 -6.61 4.87
CA VAL A 107 -10.80 -5.37 5.66
C VAL A 107 -11.97 -5.39 6.66
N ASN A 108 -11.66 -5.64 7.92
CA ASN A 108 -12.63 -5.68 9.02
C ASN A 108 -12.17 -5.00 10.31
N GLY A 109 -10.95 -4.44 10.32
CA GLY A 109 -10.39 -3.69 11.43
C GLY A 109 -9.43 -4.50 12.33
N ASN A 110 -9.17 -5.77 12.04
CA ASN A 110 -8.10 -6.56 12.67
C ASN A 110 -6.73 -6.37 11.96
N GLU A 111 -6.68 -5.63 10.85
CA GLU A 111 -5.47 -5.43 10.07
C GLU A 111 -4.42 -4.66 10.87
N ARG A 112 -3.16 -5.04 10.68
CA ARG A 112 -2.04 -4.50 11.44
C ARG A 112 -1.16 -3.67 10.54
N VAL A 113 -0.85 -2.46 10.98
CA VAL A 113 0.20 -1.65 10.34
C VAL A 113 1.52 -2.43 10.40
N TYR A 114 2.03 -2.77 9.22
CA TYR A 114 3.34 -3.39 9.04
C TYR A 114 4.43 -2.33 8.94
N GLN A 115 4.19 -1.29 8.12
CA GLN A 115 5.14 -0.21 7.92
C GLN A 115 4.46 1.06 7.37
N GLU A 116 4.79 2.22 7.93
CA GLU A 116 4.27 3.52 7.49
C GLU A 116 5.32 4.29 6.68
N ASN A 117 4.86 5.31 5.94
CA ASN A 117 5.68 6.23 5.16
C ASN A 117 6.56 5.51 4.12
N ILE A 118 5.97 4.55 3.42
CA ILE A 118 6.63 3.82 2.35
C ILE A 118 5.93 4.03 1.00
N GLU A 119 6.75 4.15 -0.03
CA GLU A 119 6.30 4.04 -1.41
C GLU A 119 6.26 2.57 -1.83
N PHE A 120 5.22 2.19 -2.56
CA PHE A 120 5.19 0.86 -3.17
C PHE A 120 6.00 0.87 -4.47
N ASP A 121 7.12 0.18 -4.49
CA ASP A 121 7.93 0.02 -5.70
C ASP A 121 7.28 -1.00 -6.65
N ILE A 122 6.39 -0.50 -7.51
CA ILE A 122 5.70 -1.28 -8.54
C ILE A 122 6.70 -1.85 -9.56
N ALA A 123 7.81 -1.15 -9.83
CA ALA A 123 8.78 -1.55 -10.86
C ALA A 123 9.46 -2.88 -10.51
N ARG A 124 9.62 -3.16 -9.21
CA ARG A 124 10.12 -4.46 -8.71
C ARG A 124 9.31 -5.66 -9.20
N TYR A 125 8.01 -5.49 -9.42
CA TYR A 125 7.10 -6.58 -9.75
C TYR A 125 6.69 -6.60 -11.22
N LYS A 126 7.13 -5.62 -12.01
CA LYS A 126 6.86 -5.63 -13.45
C LYS A 126 7.68 -6.74 -14.11
N PRO A 127 7.05 -7.71 -14.80
CA PRO A 127 7.80 -8.70 -15.54
C PRO A 127 8.65 -8.00 -16.60
N CYS A 128 9.93 -8.33 -16.69
CA CYS A 128 10.78 -7.83 -17.76
C CYS A 128 10.11 -8.26 -19.10
N LEU A 129 9.73 -7.27 -19.91
CA LEU A 129 9.01 -7.51 -21.16
C LEU A 129 9.84 -8.45 -22.05
N PHE A 130 9.17 -9.38 -22.73
CA PHE A 130 9.77 -10.42 -23.60
C PHE A 130 10.60 -9.88 -24.79
N ASN A 131 10.85 -8.57 -24.89
CA ASN A 131 11.57 -7.91 -25.99
C ASN A 131 12.84 -7.15 -25.55
N GLY A 132 13.44 -7.50 -24.41
CA GLY A 132 14.75 -6.92 -24.02
C GLY A 132 14.71 -5.44 -23.66
N GLN A 133 13.53 -4.91 -23.29
CA GLN A 133 13.47 -3.61 -22.65
C GLN A 133 14.07 -3.73 -21.24
N PRO A 134 14.96 -2.80 -20.84
CA PRO A 134 15.57 -2.85 -19.53
C PRO A 134 14.48 -2.69 -18.45
N CYS A 135 14.52 -3.65 -17.54
CA CYS A 135 14.22 -3.44 -16.14
C CYS A 135 15.42 -2.66 -15.54
#